data_AF-A0A2G8SFF5-F1
#
_entry.id   AF-A0A2G8SFF5-F1
#
_cell.length_a   1.000
_cell.length_b   1.000
_cell.length_c   1.000
_cell.angle_alpha   90.00
_cell.angle_beta   90.00
_cell.angle_gamma   90.00
#
_symmetry.space_group_name_H-M   'P 1'
#
loop_
_entity.id
_entity.type
_entity.pdbx_description
1 polymer ?
#
loop_
_entity_poly.entity_id
_entity_poly.type
_entity_poly.pdbx_seq_one_letter_code
_entity_poly.pdbx_strand_id
1 'polypeptide(L)'
;MATAVYNASAHARGSTTAPSTRTLPRVFILSLQRRKFQEDHSQVFSGLIRNASINIIHDTDTAAATLSASPSLGDVVLVADGAILQHAHTALLYKLIHFAHEGATVVLAMDFYAELTPANARTFFGRWGLPWDAGDYLRTTFVLNPMSLPSPLSASALQPDYSMKAVVLKGVPRAAAVYLPGNDSHIESHVFAPTPIRGAEAQMTPAAFARVGRGYLGYVGDVNGEQGSTRLTIEMCGVKIRPGDMGCRRYVSSCSFRNGVVADEQITEEAEIPLPSAAETVQRAAPREDMYTYGSGVAMLGYLSVVDRDID
;
A
#
# COMPACT_ATOMS: atom_id res chain seq x y z
N MET A 1 9.40 22.88 23.11
CA MET A 1 9.51 21.41 23.11
C MET A 1 10.52 21.03 22.05
N ALA A 2 11.56 20.28 22.44
CA ALA A 2 12.74 20.05 21.61
C ALA A 2 12.48 19.04 20.50
N THR A 3 12.70 19.45 19.25
CA THR A 3 12.73 18.58 18.06
C THR A 3 13.95 17.67 18.15
N ALA A 4 13.75 16.37 18.33
CA ALA A 4 14.83 15.39 18.30
C ALA A 4 15.18 15.07 16.83
N VAL A 5 16.27 15.65 16.34
CA VAL A 5 16.88 15.28 15.05
C VAL A 5 17.88 14.16 15.31
N TYR A 6 17.61 12.95 14.85
CA TYR A 6 18.57 11.85 14.86
C TYR A 6 19.39 11.87 13.57
N ASN A 7 20.69 12.19 13.67
CA ASN A 7 21.66 12.02 12.60
C ASN A 7 22.70 10.98 13.05
N ALA A 8 22.76 9.83 12.36
CA ALA A 8 23.80 8.83 12.55
C ALA A 8 24.79 8.89 11.37
N SER A 9 26.05 9.27 11.64
CA SER A 9 27.14 9.29 10.66
C SER A 9 28.26 8.37 11.11
N ALA A 10 28.55 7.33 10.33
CA ALA A 10 29.72 6.46 10.52
C ALA A 10 30.81 6.80 9.49
N HIS A 11 32.04 6.97 9.97
CA HIS A 11 33.22 7.26 9.14
C HIS A 11 33.87 5.99 8.60
N ALA A 12 34.15 5.96 7.29
CA ALA A 12 35.20 5.13 6.70
C ALA A 12 35.94 5.95 5.63
N ARG A 13 37.28 5.91 5.65
CA ARG A 13 38.18 6.61 4.72
C ARG A 13 38.50 5.71 3.52
N GLY A 14 38.49 6.27 2.31
CA GLY A 14 39.16 5.67 1.15
C GLY A 14 38.61 6.08 -0.21
N SER A 15 39.46 6.79 -0.98
CA SER A 15 39.44 6.98 -2.44
C SER A 15 38.43 7.93 -3.09
N THR A 16 38.98 8.83 -3.89
CA THR A 16 38.41 10.09 -4.40
C THR A 16 37.71 9.90 -5.75
N THR A 17 36.39 9.77 -5.70
CA THR A 17 35.45 10.31 -6.69
C THR A 17 34.38 11.00 -5.88
N ALA A 18 34.16 12.31 -6.07
CA ALA A 18 33.18 13.05 -5.27
C ALA A 18 31.83 12.31 -5.33
N PRO A 19 31.34 11.74 -4.20
CA PRO A 19 30.06 11.08 -4.21
C PRO A 19 29.04 12.18 -4.49
N SER A 20 28.25 12.02 -5.55
CA SER A 20 26.99 12.76 -5.67
C SER A 20 26.29 12.55 -4.34
N THR A 21 26.18 13.58 -3.51
CA THR A 21 25.55 13.48 -2.20
C THR A 21 24.09 13.14 -2.45
N ARG A 22 23.77 11.84 -2.42
CA ARG A 22 22.43 11.34 -2.64
C ARG A 22 21.60 11.80 -1.46
N THR A 23 20.86 12.88 -1.66
CA THR A 23 19.91 13.39 -0.67
C THR A 23 18.90 12.29 -0.39
N LEU A 24 18.82 11.86 0.87
CA LEU A 24 17.83 10.87 1.29
C LEU A 24 16.41 11.43 1.02
N PRO A 25 15.45 10.58 0.62
CA PRO A 25 14.06 10.99 0.53
C PRO A 25 13.58 11.58 1.86
N ARG A 26 12.75 12.62 1.79
CA ARG A 26 12.21 13.30 2.97
C ARG A 26 10.77 12.87 3.16
N VAL A 27 10.48 12.27 4.32
CA VAL A 27 9.15 11.76 4.67
C VAL A 27 8.64 12.48 5.90
N PHE A 28 7.57 13.25 5.72
CA PHE A 28 6.80 13.84 6.82
C PHE A 28 5.70 12.87 7.21
N ILE A 29 5.73 12.35 8.43
CA ILE A 29 4.70 11.44 8.93
C ILE A 29 3.70 12.27 9.73
N LEU A 30 2.48 12.40 9.22
CA LEU A 30 1.40 13.12 9.89
C LEU A 30 0.60 12.14 10.76
N SER A 31 0.68 12.29 12.08
CA SER A 31 -0.16 11.56 13.03
C SER A 31 -0.73 12.49 14.09
N LEU A 32 -1.94 12.95 13.87
CA LEU A 32 -2.61 13.94 14.71
C LEU A 32 -3.35 13.30 15.89
N GLN A 33 -3.68 12.01 15.82
CA GLN A 33 -4.35 11.29 16.91
C GLN A 33 -3.38 10.74 17.96
N ARG A 34 -2.07 10.77 17.69
CA ARG A 34 -1.01 10.32 18.62
C ARG A 34 -1.21 8.88 19.11
N ARG A 35 -1.73 8.00 18.24
CA ARG A 35 -1.84 6.56 18.51
C ARG A 35 -0.45 5.91 18.60
N LYS A 36 -0.37 4.67 19.08
CA LYS A 36 0.88 3.88 19.13
C LYS A 36 1.22 3.20 17.80
N PHE A 37 0.92 3.85 16.68
CA PHE A 37 1.09 3.28 15.34
C PHE A 37 2.54 2.90 15.00
N GLN A 38 3.54 3.41 15.72
CA GLN A 38 4.94 3.00 15.53
C GLN A 38 5.19 1.54 15.92
N GLU A 39 4.51 1.05 16.97
CA GLU A 39 4.65 -0.33 17.41
C GLU A 39 3.93 -1.26 16.42
N ASP A 40 2.69 -0.91 16.06
CA ASP A 40 1.83 -1.68 15.16
C ASP A 40 2.35 -1.71 13.70
N HIS A 41 3.03 -0.64 13.26
CA HIS A 41 3.59 -0.50 11.92
C HIS A 41 5.13 -0.46 11.93
N SER A 42 5.75 -1.14 12.90
CA SER A 42 7.20 -1.12 13.15
C SER A 42 8.08 -1.44 11.94
N GLN A 43 7.61 -2.29 11.01
CA GLN A 43 8.32 -2.58 9.77
C GLN A 43 8.37 -1.38 8.81
N VAL A 44 7.28 -0.59 8.71
CA VAL A 44 7.27 0.66 7.93
C VAL A 44 8.35 1.60 8.48
N PHE A 45 8.38 1.78 9.80
CA PHE A 45 9.38 2.63 10.45
C PHE A 45 10.80 2.12 10.27
N SER A 46 11.03 0.82 10.43
CA SER A 46 12.34 0.22 10.25
C SER A 46 12.87 0.45 8.83
N GLY A 47 12.02 0.22 7.82
CA GLY A 47 12.38 0.46 6.42
C GLY A 47 12.66 1.93 6.12
N LEU A 48 11.83 2.85 6.63
CA LEU A 48 11.98 4.29 6.42
C LEU A 48 13.20 4.87 7.17
N ILE A 49 13.40 4.56 8.46
CA ILE A 49 14.46 5.17 9.29
C ILE A 49 15.85 4.82 8.73
N ARG A 50 15.99 3.64 8.12
CA ARG A 50 17.25 3.21 7.49
C ARG A 50 17.52 3.89 6.15
N ASN A 51 16.48 4.37 5.46
CA ASN A 51 16.57 4.72 4.04
C ASN A 51 16.02 6.12 3.69
N ALA A 52 15.54 6.88 4.66
CA ALA A 52 14.94 8.20 4.48
C ALA A 52 15.20 9.13 5.67
N SER A 53 15.06 10.44 5.45
CA SER A 53 14.97 11.43 6.52
C SER A 53 13.51 11.57 6.95
N ILE A 54 13.22 11.27 8.20
CA ILE A 54 11.84 11.27 8.73
C ILE A 54 11.63 12.44 9.67
N ASN A 55 10.49 13.11 9.55
CA ASN A 55 9.97 14.04 10.55
C ASN A 55 8.53 13.66 10.91
N ILE A 56 8.28 13.29 12.17
CA ILE A 56 6.95 12.92 12.65
C ILE A 56 6.28 14.15 13.26
N ILE A 57 5.08 14.47 12.76
CA ILE A 57 4.33 15.67 13.09
C ILE A 57 3.04 15.26 13.82
N HIS A 58 2.86 15.78 15.04
CA HIS A 58 1.76 15.43 15.93
C HIS A 58 0.74 16.53 16.19
N ASP A 59 0.98 17.73 15.66
CA ASP A 59 0.15 18.90 15.89
C ASP A 59 -0.16 19.62 14.57
N THR A 60 -1.29 20.31 14.57
CA THR A 60 -1.82 20.98 13.38
C THR A 60 -1.00 22.18 12.97
N ASP A 61 -0.34 22.86 13.90
CA ASP A 61 0.39 24.10 13.63
C ASP A 61 1.69 23.80 12.88
N THR A 62 2.45 22.82 13.36
CA THR A 62 3.65 22.31 12.70
C THR A 62 3.31 21.69 11.35
N ALA A 63 2.19 20.95 11.26
CA ALA A 63 1.72 20.40 9.99
C ALA A 63 1.37 21.52 9.00
N ALA A 64 0.62 22.54 9.45
CA ALA A 64 0.25 23.67 8.60
C ALA A 64 1.47 24.46 8.14
N ALA A 65 2.45 24.72 9.01
CA ALA A 65 3.69 25.39 8.66
C ALA A 65 4.48 24.60 7.61
N THR A 66 4.62 23.28 7.80
CA THR A 66 5.30 22.38 6.87
C THR A 66 4.63 22.38 5.49
N LEU A 67 3.31 22.20 5.45
CA LEU A 67 2.54 22.11 4.21
C LEU A 67 2.33 23.47 3.51
N SER A 68 2.67 24.58 4.16
CA SER A 68 2.61 25.91 3.54
C SER A 68 3.89 26.26 2.78
N ALA A 69 4.99 25.52 2.99
CA ALA A 69 6.19 25.64 2.19
C ALA A 69 5.98 24.99 0.81
N SER A 70 6.76 25.43 -0.19
CA SER A 70 6.83 24.72 -1.46
C SER A 70 7.51 23.36 -1.26
N PRO A 71 6.96 22.27 -1.81
CA PRO A 71 7.59 20.95 -1.73
C PRO A 71 8.92 20.94 -2.47
N SER A 72 9.91 20.24 -1.93
CA SER A 72 11.10 19.85 -2.68
C SER A 72 10.81 18.61 -3.51
N LEU A 73 11.62 18.36 -4.55
CA LEU A 73 11.47 17.19 -5.39
C LEU A 73 11.60 15.90 -4.55
N GLY A 74 10.55 15.06 -4.59
CA GLY A 74 10.51 13.81 -3.85
C GLY A 74 10.08 13.94 -2.38
N ASP A 75 9.61 15.11 -1.95
CA ASP A 75 8.98 15.24 -0.63
C ASP A 75 7.72 14.38 -0.56
N VAL A 76 7.57 13.66 0.56
CA VAL A 76 6.43 12.80 0.83
C VAL A 76 5.77 13.16 2.15
N VAL A 77 4.44 13.13 2.16
CA VAL A 77 3.63 13.16 3.39
C VAL A 77 2.94 11.82 3.55
N LEU A 78 3.32 11.08 4.58
CA LEU A 78 2.70 9.83 4.99
C LEU A 78 1.67 10.11 6.08
N VAL A 79 0.40 10.05 5.74
CA VAL A 79 -0.72 10.26 6.66
C VAL A 79 -1.01 8.93 7.36
N ALA A 80 -0.68 8.86 8.65
CA ALA A 80 -0.72 7.62 9.42
C ALA A 80 -2.06 7.38 10.15
N ASP A 81 -2.90 8.41 10.29
CA ASP A 81 -4.23 8.30 10.90
C ASP A 81 -5.28 9.14 10.19
N GLY A 82 -6.55 8.82 10.40
CA GLY A 82 -7.66 9.44 9.68
C GLY A 82 -8.14 10.75 10.27
N ALA A 83 -7.38 11.42 11.15
CA ALA A 83 -7.77 12.74 11.67
C ALA A 83 -8.10 13.74 10.55
N ILE A 84 -7.35 13.70 9.45
CA ILE A 84 -7.52 14.61 8.32
C ILE A 84 -8.90 14.50 7.63
N LEU A 85 -9.66 13.43 7.90
CA LEU A 85 -11.04 13.26 7.43
C LEU A 85 -12.04 14.12 8.23
N GLN A 86 -11.68 14.55 9.44
CA GLN A 86 -12.57 15.29 10.32
C GLN A 86 -12.74 16.74 9.86
N HIS A 87 -13.94 17.29 10.07
CA HIS A 87 -14.28 18.65 9.64
C HIS A 87 -13.32 19.71 10.23
N ALA A 88 -12.91 19.53 11.48
CA ALA A 88 -11.96 20.41 12.17
C ALA A 88 -10.62 20.59 11.44
N HIS A 89 -10.22 19.63 10.60
CA HIS A 89 -8.95 19.64 9.87
C HIS A 89 -9.11 20.00 8.39
N THR A 90 -10.27 20.53 7.97
CA THR A 90 -10.54 20.87 6.56
C THR A 90 -9.50 21.85 5.98
N ALA A 91 -9.09 22.87 6.74
CA ALA A 91 -8.06 23.82 6.28
C ALA A 91 -6.70 23.14 6.06
N LEU A 92 -6.33 22.19 6.93
CA LEU A 92 -5.10 21.42 6.82
C LEU A 92 -5.16 20.46 5.62
N LEU A 93 -6.32 19.84 5.36
CA LEU A 93 -6.54 18.99 4.20
C LEU A 93 -6.30 19.77 2.90
N TYR A 94 -6.80 20.99 2.77
CA TYR A 94 -6.54 21.79 1.56
C TYR A 94 -5.07 22.15 1.38
N LYS A 95 -4.33 22.39 2.49
CA LYS A 95 -2.86 22.55 2.42
C LYS A 95 -2.18 21.27 1.94
N LEU A 96 -2.62 20.11 2.42
CA LEU A 96 -2.10 18.80 2.01
C LEU A 96 -2.35 18.52 0.52
N ILE A 97 -3.57 18.80 0.03
CA ILE A 97 -3.94 18.70 -1.39
C ILE A 97 -3.07 19.63 -2.23
N HIS A 98 -2.93 20.89 -1.82
CA HIS A 98 -2.08 21.86 -2.51
C HIS A 98 -0.62 21.40 -2.57
N PHE A 99 -0.07 20.89 -1.46
CA PHE A 99 1.28 20.37 -1.38
C PHE A 99 1.50 19.21 -2.37
N ALA A 100 0.54 18.29 -2.49
CA ALA A 100 0.57 17.23 -3.48
C ALA A 100 0.49 17.78 -4.92
N HIS A 101 -0.42 18.72 -5.18
CA HIS A 101 -0.56 19.34 -6.50
C HIS A 101 0.72 20.06 -6.95
N GLU A 102 1.49 20.60 -6.01
CA GLU A 102 2.75 21.27 -6.27
C GLU A 102 3.93 20.33 -6.52
N GLY A 103 3.77 19.02 -6.33
CA GLY A 103 4.73 17.99 -6.73
C GLY A 103 5.08 16.96 -5.65
N ALA A 104 4.55 17.10 -4.43
CA ALA A 104 4.76 16.10 -3.38
C ALA A 104 3.92 14.84 -3.59
N THR A 105 4.33 13.75 -2.96
CA THR A 105 3.49 12.56 -2.83
C THR A 105 2.80 12.55 -1.47
N VAL A 106 1.51 12.27 -1.44
CA VAL A 106 0.76 12.03 -0.20
C VAL A 106 0.35 10.57 -0.18
N VAL A 107 0.62 9.86 0.90
CA VAL A 107 0.26 8.45 1.07
C VAL A 107 -0.65 8.33 2.29
N LEU A 108 -1.85 7.81 2.08
CA LEU A 108 -2.83 7.50 3.13
C LEU A 108 -2.67 6.02 3.48
N ALA A 109 -2.14 5.69 4.66
CA ALA A 109 -1.81 4.32 5.05
C ALA A 109 -1.89 4.15 6.57
N MET A 110 -1.48 2.98 7.07
CA MET A 110 -1.52 2.63 8.50
C MET A 110 -2.94 2.79 9.04
N ASP A 111 -3.13 3.47 10.17
CA ASP A 111 -4.42 3.59 10.83
C ASP A 111 -5.40 4.53 10.11
N PHE A 112 -5.03 5.13 8.96
CA PHE A 112 -5.93 5.99 8.19
C PHE A 112 -7.26 5.30 7.82
N TYR A 113 -7.24 3.99 7.56
CA TYR A 113 -8.45 3.25 7.22
C TYR A 113 -9.52 3.30 8.32
N ALA A 114 -9.13 3.49 9.59
CA ALA A 114 -10.01 3.35 10.74
C ALA A 114 -11.12 4.41 10.77
N GLU A 115 -10.88 5.59 10.19
CA GLU A 115 -11.86 6.67 10.11
C GLU A 115 -12.49 6.83 8.72
N LEU A 116 -12.02 6.05 7.72
CA LEU A 116 -12.59 6.07 6.38
C LEU A 116 -13.89 5.26 6.36
N THR A 117 -15.01 5.93 6.10
CA THR A 117 -16.35 5.31 6.10
C THR A 117 -17.06 5.57 4.78
N PRO A 118 -18.08 4.75 4.42
CA PRO A 118 -18.93 5.04 3.28
C PRO A 118 -19.57 6.44 3.30
N ALA A 119 -19.80 7.00 4.50
CA ALA A 119 -20.40 8.33 4.66
C ALA A 119 -19.44 9.47 4.30
N ASN A 120 -18.13 9.29 4.45
CA ASN A 120 -17.15 10.36 4.24
C ASN A 120 -16.22 10.15 3.03
N ALA A 121 -16.04 8.92 2.56
CA ALA A 121 -15.01 8.58 1.57
C ALA A 121 -15.20 9.33 0.25
N ARG A 122 -16.38 9.26 -0.37
CA ARG A 122 -16.66 9.99 -1.63
C ARG A 122 -16.41 11.50 -1.51
N THR A 123 -16.86 12.11 -0.41
CA THR A 123 -16.65 13.55 -0.17
C THR A 123 -15.17 13.87 0.01
N PHE A 124 -14.44 13.02 0.73
CA PHE A 124 -13.01 13.19 0.95
C PHE A 124 -12.23 13.09 -0.37
N PHE A 125 -12.35 11.98 -1.10
CA PHE A 125 -11.64 11.78 -2.37
C PHE A 125 -12.11 12.74 -3.47
N GLY A 126 -13.36 13.18 -3.44
CA GLY A 126 -13.86 14.23 -4.33
C GLY A 126 -13.11 15.56 -4.19
N ARG A 127 -12.59 15.91 -3.00
CA ARG A 127 -11.75 17.11 -2.81
C ARG A 127 -10.39 16.98 -3.50
N TRP A 128 -9.93 15.75 -3.72
CA TRP A 128 -8.74 15.44 -4.52
C TRP A 128 -9.03 15.36 -6.03
N GLY A 129 -10.28 15.57 -6.44
CA GLY A 129 -10.73 15.39 -7.83
C GLY A 129 -10.80 13.92 -8.26
N LEU A 130 -10.88 12.98 -7.31
CA LEU A 130 -10.89 11.55 -7.58
C LEU A 130 -12.30 10.97 -7.42
N PRO A 131 -12.72 10.05 -8.31
CA PRO A 131 -14.05 9.43 -8.23
C PRO A 131 -14.09 8.26 -7.22
N TRP A 132 -13.09 8.16 -6.34
CA TRP A 132 -12.96 7.04 -5.41
C TRP A 132 -14.01 7.09 -4.31
N ASP A 133 -14.32 5.93 -3.75
CA ASP A 133 -15.27 5.78 -2.66
C ASP A 133 -14.93 4.54 -1.84
N ALA A 134 -15.45 4.45 -0.62
CA ALA A 134 -15.29 3.25 0.19
C ALA A 134 -16.08 2.08 -0.44
N GLY A 135 -15.37 0.98 -0.63
CA GLY A 135 -15.93 -0.33 -0.90
C GLY A 135 -16.08 -1.12 0.39
N ASP A 136 -15.94 -2.44 0.27
CA ASP A 136 -16.16 -3.37 1.36
C ASP A 136 -14.98 -3.44 2.34
N TYR A 137 -15.25 -4.09 3.47
CA TYR A 137 -14.23 -4.46 4.45
C TYR A 137 -14.09 -5.98 4.45
N LEU A 138 -13.00 -6.49 3.87
CA LEU A 138 -12.83 -7.91 3.66
C LEU A 138 -11.37 -8.35 3.77
N ARG A 139 -11.16 -9.64 3.96
CA ARG A 139 -9.86 -10.29 3.76
C ARG A 139 -9.93 -11.17 2.53
N THR A 140 -8.92 -11.09 1.69
CA THR A 140 -8.72 -11.95 0.52
C THR A 140 -7.27 -11.85 0.07
N THR A 141 -6.85 -12.80 -0.74
CA THR A 141 -5.66 -12.67 -1.57
C THR A 141 -5.88 -11.63 -2.65
N PHE A 142 -4.96 -10.67 -2.76
CA PHE A 142 -4.89 -9.72 -3.86
C PHE A 142 -3.60 -9.95 -4.66
N VAL A 143 -3.66 -9.68 -5.96
CA VAL A 143 -2.56 -9.81 -6.91
C VAL A 143 -2.19 -8.43 -7.45
N LEU A 144 -0.91 -8.21 -7.78
CA LEU A 144 -0.47 -7.01 -8.47
C LEU A 144 -1.28 -6.83 -9.74
N ASN A 145 -1.64 -5.58 -10.02
CA ASN A 145 -2.39 -5.24 -11.20
C ASN A 145 -1.65 -5.73 -12.47
N PRO A 146 -2.22 -6.71 -13.22
CA PRO A 146 -1.53 -7.32 -14.34
C PRO A 146 -1.47 -6.42 -15.59
N MET A 147 -2.30 -5.38 -15.66
CA MET A 147 -2.34 -4.48 -16.82
C MET A 147 -1.13 -3.54 -16.84
N SER A 148 -0.81 -2.96 -15.67
CA SER A 148 0.32 -2.06 -15.45
C SER A 148 0.23 -1.51 -14.04
N LEU A 149 1.38 -1.22 -13.42
CA LEU A 149 1.41 -0.41 -12.21
C LEU A 149 1.39 1.09 -12.53
N PRO A 150 0.75 1.90 -11.68
CA PRO A 150 0.85 3.35 -11.79
C PRO A 150 2.30 3.80 -11.62
N SER A 151 2.82 4.58 -12.56
CA SER A 151 4.15 5.21 -12.42
C SER A 151 4.18 6.11 -11.17
N PRO A 152 5.30 6.17 -10.41
CA PRO A 152 6.59 5.53 -10.66
C PRO A 152 6.81 4.21 -9.91
N LEU A 153 5.74 3.52 -9.49
CA LEU A 153 5.86 2.29 -8.72
C LEU A 153 6.53 1.19 -9.54
N SER A 154 7.46 0.46 -8.92
CA SER A 154 8.12 -0.69 -9.55
C SER A 154 7.51 -2.02 -9.11
N ALA A 155 7.11 -2.86 -10.07
CA ALA A 155 6.66 -4.23 -9.79
C ALA A 155 7.74 -5.07 -9.09
N SER A 156 9.02 -4.84 -9.44
CA SER A 156 10.15 -5.53 -8.83
C SER A 156 10.39 -5.13 -7.37
N ALA A 157 9.71 -4.10 -6.86
CA ALA A 157 9.81 -3.67 -5.47
C ALA A 157 8.67 -4.23 -4.62
N LEU A 158 7.69 -4.92 -5.21
CA LEU A 158 6.43 -5.29 -4.60
C LEU A 158 6.20 -6.81 -4.62
N GLN A 159 5.44 -7.32 -3.64
CA GLN A 159 5.03 -8.72 -3.62
C GLN A 159 4.02 -8.96 -4.75
N PRO A 160 4.14 -10.04 -5.55
CA PRO A 160 3.22 -10.29 -6.67
C PRO A 160 1.79 -10.55 -6.22
N ASP A 161 1.62 -11.14 -5.04
CA ASP A 161 0.34 -11.47 -4.43
C ASP A 161 0.52 -11.70 -2.93
N TYR A 162 -0.53 -11.43 -2.15
CA TYR A 162 -0.63 -11.77 -0.72
C TYR A 162 -2.05 -11.59 -0.21
N SER A 163 -2.40 -12.28 0.88
CA SER A 163 -3.64 -12.04 1.61
C SER A 163 -3.50 -10.83 2.53
N MET A 164 -4.49 -9.93 2.49
CA MET A 164 -4.61 -8.84 3.46
C MET A 164 -6.08 -8.58 3.82
N LYS A 165 -6.29 -8.13 5.05
CA LYS A 165 -7.57 -7.58 5.49
C LYS A 165 -7.56 -6.08 5.20
N ALA A 166 -8.50 -5.60 4.40
CA ALA A 166 -8.49 -4.21 3.97
C ALA A 166 -9.89 -3.58 3.92
N VAL A 167 -9.92 -2.26 4.13
CA VAL A 167 -10.97 -1.40 3.57
C VAL A 167 -10.60 -1.20 2.10
N VAL A 168 -11.40 -1.71 1.18
CA VAL A 168 -11.14 -1.54 -0.26
C VAL A 168 -11.80 -0.28 -0.80
N LEU A 169 -11.29 0.25 -1.91
CA LEU A 169 -11.88 1.36 -2.65
C LEU A 169 -12.61 0.85 -3.88
N LYS A 170 -13.74 1.49 -4.19
CA LYS A 170 -14.46 1.34 -5.46
C LYS A 170 -14.36 2.61 -6.30
N GLY A 171 -14.63 2.48 -7.60
CA GLY A 171 -14.53 3.60 -8.54
C GLY A 171 -13.11 4.08 -8.80
N VAL A 172 -12.09 3.30 -8.41
CA VAL A 172 -10.69 3.57 -8.77
C VAL A 172 -10.48 3.17 -10.22
N PRO A 173 -10.01 4.08 -11.11
CA PRO A 173 -9.65 3.71 -12.46
C PRO A 173 -8.61 2.59 -12.47
N ARG A 174 -8.75 1.63 -13.39
CA ARG A 174 -7.89 0.44 -13.44
C ARG A 174 -6.40 0.79 -13.57
N ALA A 175 -6.06 1.90 -14.20
CA ALA A 175 -4.69 2.41 -14.33
C ALA A 175 -4.11 3.01 -13.03
N ALA A 176 -4.94 3.25 -12.02
CA ALA A 176 -4.55 3.75 -10.69
C ALA A 176 -4.60 2.65 -9.61
N ALA A 177 -5.21 1.50 -9.88
CA ALA A 177 -5.23 0.37 -8.94
C ALA A 177 -3.87 -0.33 -8.90
N VAL A 178 -3.34 -0.59 -7.70
CA VAL A 178 -2.04 -1.28 -7.53
C VAL A 178 -2.23 -2.78 -7.37
N TYR A 179 -3.21 -3.19 -6.58
CA TYR A 179 -3.56 -4.59 -6.34
C TYR A 179 -5.05 -4.80 -6.59
N LEU A 180 -5.44 -6.01 -6.98
CA LEU A 180 -6.85 -6.38 -7.15
C LEU A 180 -7.07 -7.84 -6.78
N PRO A 181 -8.31 -8.26 -6.52
CA PRO A 181 -8.61 -9.68 -6.35
C PRO A 181 -8.10 -10.47 -7.57
N GLY A 182 -7.40 -11.57 -7.31
CA GLY A 182 -7.05 -12.55 -8.33
C GLY A 182 -8.27 -13.36 -8.76
N ASN A 183 -8.14 -14.15 -9.83
CA ASN A 183 -9.25 -14.94 -10.36
C ASN A 183 -9.76 -16.00 -9.36
N ASP A 184 -8.86 -16.55 -8.56
CA ASP A 184 -9.16 -17.58 -7.54
C ASP A 184 -9.41 -17.00 -6.14
N SER A 185 -9.44 -15.66 -6.04
CA SER A 185 -9.62 -14.96 -4.78
C SER A 185 -11.02 -15.19 -4.21
N HIS A 186 -11.07 -15.35 -2.89
CA HIS A 186 -12.30 -15.55 -2.13
C HIS A 186 -12.21 -14.77 -0.83
N ILE A 187 -13.36 -14.40 -0.29
CA ILE A 187 -13.47 -13.83 1.04
C ILE A 187 -12.98 -14.89 2.04
N GLU A 188 -11.94 -14.53 2.78
CA GLU A 188 -11.32 -15.35 3.81
C GLU A 188 -11.95 -15.03 5.17
N SER A 189 -12.45 -16.05 5.87
CA SER A 189 -13.07 -15.91 7.19
C SER A 189 -12.76 -17.10 8.08
N HIS A 190 -12.59 -16.84 9.38
CA HIS A 190 -12.46 -17.91 10.38
C HIS A 190 -13.82 -18.53 10.77
N VAL A 191 -14.93 -17.90 10.40
CA VAL A 191 -16.29 -18.32 10.84
C VAL A 191 -17.18 -18.72 9.67
N PHE A 192 -16.99 -18.10 8.51
CA PHE A 192 -17.80 -18.34 7.32
C PHE A 192 -17.03 -19.11 6.26
N ALA A 193 -17.75 -19.85 5.43
CA ALA A 193 -17.16 -20.55 4.30
C ALA A 193 -16.61 -19.56 3.25
N PRO A 194 -15.55 -19.93 2.52
CA PRO A 194 -15.01 -19.14 1.42
C PRO A 194 -16.08 -18.72 0.40
N THR A 195 -16.12 -17.45 0.05
CA THR A 195 -17.01 -16.91 -0.99
C THR A 195 -16.18 -16.31 -2.12
N PRO A 196 -16.30 -16.80 -3.38
CA PRO A 196 -15.53 -16.25 -4.50
C PRO A 196 -15.82 -14.77 -4.73
N ILE A 197 -14.79 -13.98 -5.03
CA ILE A 197 -14.94 -12.55 -5.34
C ILE A 197 -15.28 -12.38 -6.83
N ARG A 198 -16.39 -11.69 -7.13
CA ARG A 198 -16.90 -11.57 -8.51
C ARG A 198 -17.49 -10.19 -8.81
N GLY A 199 -17.68 -9.91 -10.10
CA GLY A 199 -18.41 -8.72 -10.57
C GLY A 199 -17.79 -7.41 -10.07
N ALA A 200 -18.57 -6.60 -9.35
CA ALA A 200 -18.14 -5.30 -8.84
C ALA A 200 -17.06 -5.41 -7.75
N GLU A 201 -17.08 -6.46 -6.93
CA GLU A 201 -16.08 -6.71 -5.88
C GLU A 201 -14.69 -6.96 -6.49
N ALA A 202 -14.64 -7.66 -7.63
CA ALA A 202 -13.40 -7.91 -8.37
C ALA A 202 -12.78 -6.64 -8.98
N GLN A 203 -13.50 -5.51 -8.97
CA GLN A 203 -13.01 -4.20 -9.39
C GLN A 203 -12.58 -3.31 -8.22
N MET A 204 -12.81 -3.74 -6.98
CA MET A 204 -12.39 -3.00 -5.81
C MET A 204 -10.91 -3.25 -5.52
N THR A 205 -10.22 -2.21 -5.05
CA THR A 205 -8.78 -2.27 -4.80
C THR A 205 -8.45 -1.95 -3.35
N PRO A 206 -7.56 -2.71 -2.68
CA PRO A 206 -7.08 -2.36 -1.34
C PRO A 206 -6.02 -1.25 -1.40
N ALA A 207 -5.45 -0.96 -2.58
CA ALA A 207 -4.43 0.05 -2.73
C ALA A 207 -4.47 0.75 -4.10
N ALA A 208 -4.41 2.08 -4.07
CA ALA A 208 -4.49 2.92 -5.26
C ALA A 208 -3.37 3.96 -5.25
N PHE A 209 -2.90 4.33 -6.43
CA PHE A 209 -1.90 5.37 -6.61
C PHE A 209 -2.27 6.19 -7.85
N ALA A 210 -2.67 7.44 -7.65
CA ALA A 210 -3.11 8.32 -8.73
C ALA A 210 -2.31 9.61 -8.74
N ARG A 211 -2.09 10.14 -9.95
CA ARG A 211 -1.50 11.46 -10.14
C ARG A 211 -2.51 12.54 -9.77
N VAL A 212 -2.10 13.50 -8.96
CA VAL A 212 -2.90 14.69 -8.58
C VAL A 212 -2.05 15.94 -8.76
N GLY A 213 -2.44 16.80 -9.70
CA GLY A 213 -1.60 17.92 -10.13
C GLY A 213 -0.23 17.43 -10.66
N ARG A 214 0.86 17.90 -10.05
CA ARG A 214 2.24 17.46 -10.36
C ARG A 214 2.73 16.30 -9.51
N GLY A 215 2.05 15.99 -8.41
CA GLY A 215 2.40 14.92 -7.48
C GLY A 215 1.43 13.75 -7.52
N TYR A 216 1.31 13.04 -6.39
CA TYR A 216 0.54 11.80 -6.30
C TYR A 216 -0.25 11.68 -5.00
N LEU A 217 -1.38 10.98 -5.06
CA LEU A 217 -2.11 10.46 -3.92
C LEU A 217 -2.06 8.93 -3.94
N GLY A 218 -1.49 8.35 -2.89
CA GLY A 218 -1.51 6.93 -2.57
C GLY A 218 -2.52 6.60 -1.49
N TYR A 219 -3.11 5.42 -1.57
CA TYR A 219 -3.96 4.82 -0.55
C TYR A 219 -3.56 3.37 -0.33
N VAL A 220 -3.47 2.95 0.93
CA VAL A 220 -3.28 1.57 1.38
C VAL A 220 -4.28 1.30 2.50
N GLY A 221 -5.28 0.46 2.22
CA GLY A 221 -6.39 0.17 3.13
C GLY A 221 -6.17 -1.00 4.08
N ASP A 222 -4.94 -1.51 4.18
CA ASP A 222 -4.61 -2.66 5.02
C ASP A 222 -4.80 -2.35 6.50
N VAL A 223 -5.50 -3.26 7.18
CA VAL A 223 -5.86 -3.20 8.59
C VAL A 223 -4.74 -3.72 9.48
N ASN A 224 -4.02 -4.74 9.01
CA ASN A 224 -3.13 -5.51 9.86
C ASN A 224 -1.65 -5.19 9.61
N GLY A 225 -1.33 -4.32 8.64
CA GLY A 225 0.06 -4.01 8.28
C GLY A 225 0.81 -5.25 7.76
N GLU A 226 0.19 -6.01 6.86
CA GLU A 226 0.83 -7.15 6.20
C GLU A 226 2.12 -6.71 5.50
N GLN A 227 3.10 -7.60 5.41
CA GLN A 227 4.43 -7.20 4.91
C GLN A 227 4.40 -6.71 3.46
N GLY A 228 3.50 -7.25 2.63
CA GLY A 228 3.30 -6.79 1.25
C GLY A 228 2.80 -5.34 1.17
N SER A 229 1.88 -4.94 2.04
CA SER A 229 1.34 -3.57 2.09
C SER A 229 2.32 -2.59 2.74
N THR A 230 3.10 -3.06 3.72
CA THR A 230 4.22 -2.32 4.31
C THR A 230 5.23 -1.95 3.22
N ARG A 231 5.65 -2.94 2.42
CA ARG A 231 6.58 -2.73 1.30
C ARG A 231 6.01 -1.77 0.26
N LEU A 232 4.72 -1.90 -0.05
CA LEU A 232 4.02 -0.96 -0.92
C LEU A 232 4.02 0.47 -0.36
N THR A 233 3.75 0.65 0.93
CA THR A 233 3.72 1.97 1.58
C THR A 233 5.09 2.65 1.45
N ILE A 234 6.17 1.92 1.69
CA ILE A 234 7.55 2.42 1.55
C ILE A 234 7.86 2.77 0.08
N GLU A 235 7.45 1.93 -0.88
CA GLU A 235 7.63 2.20 -2.31
C GLU A 235 6.82 3.42 -2.78
N MET A 236 5.58 3.61 -2.29
CA MET A 236 4.79 4.82 -2.53
C MET A 236 5.46 6.06 -1.95
N CYS A 237 6.21 5.92 -0.85
CA CYS A 237 7.04 6.99 -0.31
C CYS A 237 8.32 7.27 -1.14
N GLY A 238 8.53 6.56 -2.26
CA GLY A 238 9.72 6.71 -3.11
C GLY A 238 11.01 6.23 -2.44
N VAL A 239 10.91 5.47 -1.36
CA VAL A 239 12.06 5.00 -0.58
C VAL A 239 12.46 3.61 -1.07
N LYS A 240 13.74 3.45 -1.42
CA LYS A 240 14.28 2.15 -1.84
C LYS A 240 14.86 1.41 -0.65
N ILE A 241 14.39 0.18 -0.45
CA ILE A 241 14.80 -0.69 0.66
C ILE A 241 15.41 -1.99 0.15
N ARG A 242 16.33 -2.55 0.93
CA ARG A 242 17.00 -3.83 0.69
C ARG A 242 16.30 -4.94 1.48
N PRO A 243 16.45 -6.22 1.09
CA PRO A 243 16.02 -7.33 1.93
C PRO A 243 16.60 -7.21 3.34
N GLY A 244 15.74 -7.29 4.35
CA GLY A 244 16.09 -7.18 5.77
C GLY A 244 15.94 -5.78 6.37
N ASP A 245 15.76 -4.73 5.55
CA ASP A 245 15.60 -3.36 6.05
C ASP A 245 14.28 -3.16 6.83
N MET A 246 13.23 -3.94 6.51
CA MET A 246 11.96 -3.88 7.24
C MET A 246 12.06 -4.56 8.60
N GLY A 247 13.00 -5.49 8.79
CA GLY A 247 13.16 -6.23 10.03
C GLY A 247 12.00 -7.18 10.32
N CYS A 248 11.88 -7.63 11.58
CA CYS A 248 10.78 -8.51 11.99
C CYS A 248 9.48 -7.71 12.21
N ARG A 249 8.36 -8.30 11.81
CA ARG A 249 7.02 -7.85 12.18
C ARG A 249 6.62 -8.44 13.52
N ARG A 250 6.03 -7.64 14.39
CA ARG A 250 5.39 -8.10 15.63
C ARG A 250 3.89 -7.92 15.49
N TYR A 251 3.12 -8.98 15.74
CA TYR A 251 1.67 -8.91 15.67
C TYR A 251 1.02 -9.81 16.72
N VAL A 252 -0.21 -9.47 17.11
CA VAL A 252 -1.02 -10.30 18.01
C VAL A 252 -1.60 -11.45 17.21
N SER A 253 -1.12 -12.67 17.45
CA SER A 253 -1.57 -13.89 16.76
C SER A 253 -2.77 -14.54 17.43
N SER A 254 -2.94 -14.33 18.74
CA SER A 254 -4.15 -14.71 19.46
C SER A 254 -4.41 -13.75 20.63
N CYS A 255 -5.68 -13.56 20.94
CA CYS A 255 -6.13 -12.77 22.08
C CYS A 255 -7.30 -13.52 22.73
N SER A 256 -7.26 -13.67 24.05
CA SER A 256 -8.37 -14.23 24.81
C SER A 256 -9.02 -13.17 25.68
N PHE A 257 -10.34 -13.28 25.87
CA PHE A 257 -11.10 -12.34 26.68
C PHE A 257 -11.63 -13.04 27.92
N ARG A 258 -11.54 -12.37 29.08
CA ARG A 258 -12.18 -12.78 30.32
C ARG A 258 -12.95 -11.60 30.88
N ASN A 259 -14.25 -11.76 31.07
CA ASN A 259 -15.16 -10.70 31.55
C ASN A 259 -15.10 -9.41 30.70
N GLY A 260 -15.00 -9.55 29.37
CA GLY A 260 -14.96 -8.42 28.43
C GLY A 260 -13.64 -7.65 28.40
N VAL A 261 -12.63 -8.09 29.14
CA VAL A 261 -11.27 -7.53 29.12
C VAL A 261 -10.34 -8.53 28.47
N VAL A 262 -9.35 -8.03 27.74
CA VAL A 262 -8.24 -8.84 27.21
C VAL A 262 -7.53 -9.50 28.39
N ALA A 263 -7.55 -10.82 28.42
CA ALA A 263 -7.00 -11.63 29.50
C ALA A 263 -5.59 -12.14 29.19
N ASP A 264 -5.33 -12.44 27.91
CA ASP A 264 -4.04 -12.90 27.44
C ASP A 264 -3.86 -12.50 25.97
N GLU A 265 -2.65 -12.07 25.61
CA GLU A 265 -2.25 -11.74 24.25
C GLU A 265 -1.00 -12.51 23.88
N GLN A 266 -1.08 -13.27 22.80
CA GLN A 266 0.08 -13.92 22.23
C GLN A 266 0.65 -13.02 21.13
N ILE A 267 1.84 -12.48 21.38
CA ILE A 267 2.59 -11.73 20.37
C ILE A 267 3.49 -12.72 19.63
N THR A 268 3.42 -12.70 18.31
CA THR A 268 4.29 -13.48 17.42
C THR A 268 5.20 -12.55 16.64
N GLU A 269 6.43 -13.01 16.40
CA GLU A 269 7.36 -12.34 15.50
C GLU A 269 7.43 -13.09 14.17
N GLU A 270 7.37 -12.36 13.08
CA GLU A 270 7.47 -12.87 11.72
C GLU A 270 8.65 -12.19 11.03
N ALA A 271 9.54 -12.99 10.44
CA ALA A 271 10.68 -12.46 9.69
C ALA A 271 10.23 -11.75 8.41
N GLU A 272 11.08 -10.86 7.87
CA GLU A 272 10.82 -10.20 6.59
C GLU A 272 10.63 -11.25 5.47
N ILE A 273 9.49 -11.19 4.77
CA ILE A 273 9.25 -12.01 3.59
C ILE A 273 10.05 -11.41 2.42
N PRO A 274 11.05 -12.12 1.88
CA PRO A 274 11.83 -11.62 0.76
C PRO A 274 10.93 -11.46 -0.48
N LEU A 275 11.32 -10.56 -1.37
CA LEU A 275 10.73 -10.54 -2.70
C LEU A 275 11.07 -11.84 -3.45
N PRO A 276 10.16 -12.35 -4.30
CA PRO A 276 10.47 -13.49 -5.14
C PRO A 276 11.69 -13.17 -6.01
N SER A 277 12.53 -14.17 -6.19
CA SER A 277 13.60 -14.11 -7.19
C SER A 277 13.01 -13.96 -8.60
N ALA A 278 13.79 -13.41 -9.53
CA ALA A 278 13.37 -13.29 -10.93
C ALA A 278 12.95 -14.65 -11.54
N ALA A 279 13.56 -15.76 -11.10
CA ALA A 279 13.21 -17.10 -11.55
C ALA A 279 11.82 -17.55 -11.05
N GLU A 280 11.47 -17.24 -9.81
CA GLU A 280 10.15 -17.55 -9.23
C GLU A 280 9.04 -16.71 -9.89
N THR A 281 9.34 -15.45 -10.27
CA THR A 281 8.39 -14.60 -10.99
C THR A 281 8.03 -15.19 -12.36
N VAL A 282 9.01 -15.71 -13.11
CA VAL A 282 8.78 -16.33 -14.42
C VAL A 282 7.92 -17.58 -14.31
N GLN A 283 8.14 -18.42 -13.28
CA GLN A 283 7.31 -19.61 -13.05
C GLN A 283 5.86 -19.26 -12.67
N ARG A 284 5.63 -18.18 -11.93
CA ARG A 284 4.27 -17.71 -11.60
C ARG A 284 3.54 -17.07 -12.79
N ALA A 285 4.28 -16.47 -13.72
CA ALA A 285 3.72 -15.83 -14.91
C ALA A 285 3.37 -16.82 -16.03
N ALA A 286 3.87 -18.06 -15.98
CA ALA A 286 3.43 -19.11 -16.88
C ALA A 286 1.93 -19.38 -16.62
N PRO A 287 1.08 -19.44 -17.66
CA PRO A 287 -0.29 -19.92 -17.49
C PRO A 287 -0.20 -21.26 -16.79
N ARG A 288 -0.88 -21.43 -15.65
CA ARG A 288 -1.14 -22.76 -15.14
C ARG A 288 -1.91 -23.46 -16.25
N GLU A 289 -1.26 -24.36 -16.98
CA GLU A 289 -1.99 -25.33 -17.76
C GLU A 289 -2.85 -26.07 -16.75
N ASP A 290 -4.13 -25.71 -16.69
CA ASP A 290 -5.13 -26.47 -15.97
C ASP A 290 -5.17 -27.84 -16.66
N MET A 291 -4.32 -28.73 -16.17
CA MET A 291 -4.29 -30.13 -16.56
C MET A 291 -5.54 -30.76 -15.97
N TYR A 292 -6.68 -30.52 -16.63
CA TYR A 292 -7.86 -31.33 -16.47
C TYR A 292 -7.51 -32.73 -16.99
N THR A 293 -7.09 -33.61 -16.09
CA THR A 293 -7.13 -35.06 -16.33
C THR A 293 -8.60 -35.44 -16.49
N TYR A 294 -9.12 -35.34 -17.71
CA TYR A 294 -10.34 -36.03 -18.10
C TYR A 294 -10.03 -37.53 -18.05
N GLY A 295 -10.63 -38.20 -17.07
CA GLY A 295 -10.65 -39.64 -17.00
C GLY A 295 -11.22 -40.21 -18.30
N SER A 296 -10.38 -40.97 -19.00
CA SER A 296 -10.72 -42.00 -19.98
C SER A 296 -11.90 -41.70 -20.92
N GLY A 297 -11.59 -41.13 -22.08
CA GLY A 297 -12.50 -41.09 -23.21
C GLY A 297 -11.83 -40.48 -24.44
N VAL A 298 -11.27 -41.33 -25.29
CA VAL A 298 -10.65 -40.91 -26.55
C VAL A 298 -11.69 -40.25 -27.44
N ALA A 299 -11.53 -38.95 -27.72
CA ALA A 299 -12.11 -38.29 -28.87
C ALA A 299 -11.12 -37.24 -29.39
N MET A 300 -10.46 -37.57 -30.51
CA MET A 300 -9.70 -36.61 -31.31
C MET A 300 -10.67 -35.66 -32.00
N LEU A 301 -10.73 -34.40 -31.57
CA LEU A 301 -11.37 -33.34 -32.33
C LEU A 301 -10.32 -32.74 -33.29
N GLY A 302 -10.52 -33.03 -34.57
CA GLY A 302 -9.70 -32.54 -35.65
C GLY A 302 -9.76 -31.03 -35.77
N TYR A 303 -8.59 -30.43 -35.96
CA TYR A 303 -8.43 -29.08 -36.49
C TYR A 303 -9.12 -28.98 -37.85
N LEU A 304 -10.14 -28.13 -37.94
CA LEU A 304 -10.64 -27.59 -39.20
C LEU A 304 -10.20 -26.13 -39.29
N SER A 305 -9.12 -25.93 -40.05
CA SER A 305 -8.74 -24.66 -40.65
C SER A 305 -9.87 -24.16 -41.53
N VAL A 306 -10.45 -23.00 -41.22
CA VAL A 306 -11.26 -22.26 -42.19
C VAL A 306 -10.32 -21.29 -42.90
N VAL A 307 -10.14 -21.61 -44.17
CA VAL A 307 -9.40 -20.88 -45.19
C VAL A 307 -10.24 -19.71 -45.68
N ASP A 308 -9.58 -18.57 -45.86
CA ASP A 308 -10.02 -17.42 -46.67
C ASP A 308 -10.73 -17.84 -47.96
N ARG A 309 -11.86 -17.19 -48.25
CA ARG A 309 -12.25 -16.90 -49.63
C ARG A 309 -12.88 -15.52 -49.70
N ASP A 310 -12.16 -14.65 -50.39
CA ASP A 310 -12.73 -13.58 -51.21
C ASP A 310 -13.81 -14.12 -52.15
N ILE A 311 -14.82 -13.28 -52.43
CA ILE A 311 -15.22 -12.82 -53.78
C ILE A 311 -16.54 -12.00 -53.65
N ASP A 312 -16.47 -10.78 -54.21
CA ASP A 312 -17.51 -9.81 -54.65
C ASP A 312 -18.60 -9.30 -53.70
#